data_AF-A0A2T4XF71-F1
#
_entry.id   AF-A0A2T4XF71-F1
#
_cell.length_a   1.000
_cell.length_b   1.000
_cell.length_c   1.000
_cell.angle_alpha   90.00
_cell.angle_beta   90.00
_cell.angle_gamma   90.00
#
_symmetry.space_group_name_H-M   'P 1'
#
loop_
_entity.id
_entity.type
_entity.pdbx_description
1 polymer ?
#
loop_
_entity_poly.entity_id
_entity_poly.type
_entity_poly.pdbx_seq_one_letter_code
_entity_poly.pdbx_strand_id
1 'polypeptide(L)'
;MSSASMPNKICVNWTMNITTHCYRLCYTIILMCVIGGSAIVELHAEDVSHLDPSSSQWSSQIPDNPDAMLKSPDAILESPEKSPDENASVSTRNNLPAFEEILVESLNAFYETEWEQAESLLQIAMETNKQDPRPLFFRSMIPFWEYFFVEQTPVLAQQFLERSQLAVEKSEERLEQNPADTTSVLLLSALHGYRSLVAAGESEYRIAIKSGMTGFQFTRKLMSMDSERPEVMIGKGMFYYMIGSVKKEAQWLVNTLGVSADVEMGFEQLRRASESEEQVSTEAMMMLMYLYDKEERYDDAAEVAEDLVNRHPGNKIFHFKRGEILESMGRVDASADSYRRVLTAPSGSLQELNRKADQKLATLEPSVR
;
A
#
# COMPACT_ATOMS: atom_id res chain seq x y z
N MET A 1 -45.20 -16.34 43.62
CA MET A 1 -43.77 -15.94 43.77
C MET A 1 -43.09 -16.29 42.46
N SER A 2 -43.22 -15.43 41.43
CA SER A 2 -42.23 -14.41 41.02
C SER A 2 -40.85 -15.04 40.77
N SER A 3 -40.53 -15.50 39.56
CA SER A 3 -39.99 -14.72 38.41
C SER A 3 -38.77 -13.86 38.75
N ALA A 4 -37.61 -14.22 38.20
CA ALA A 4 -36.62 -13.27 37.65
C ALA A 4 -35.52 -14.04 36.90
N SER A 5 -35.66 -14.08 35.58
CA SER A 5 -34.59 -14.21 34.59
C SER A 5 -33.76 -12.92 34.53
N MET A 6 -32.43 -13.00 34.37
CA MET A 6 -31.61 -11.93 33.76
C MET A 6 -30.27 -12.49 33.22
N PRO A 7 -29.64 -11.80 32.23
CA PRO A 7 -29.11 -12.46 31.04
C PRO A 7 -27.59 -12.28 30.78
N ASN A 8 -27.09 -13.12 29.86
CA ASN A 8 -25.84 -13.00 29.10
C ASN A 8 -25.57 -11.57 28.61
N LYS A 9 -24.57 -10.88 29.17
CA LYS A 9 -23.95 -9.67 28.60
C LYS A 9 -22.50 -9.51 29.07
N ILE A 10 -21.57 -10.37 28.63
CA ILE A 10 -20.13 -10.12 28.83
C ILE A 10 -19.26 -10.36 27.55
N CYS A 11 -19.72 -11.06 26.52
CA CYS A 11 -18.83 -11.40 25.38
C CYS A 11 -18.82 -10.47 24.15
N VAL A 12 -19.51 -9.32 24.14
CA VAL A 12 -19.60 -8.47 22.91
C VAL A 12 -18.67 -7.25 22.95
N ASN A 13 -17.91 -7.01 24.02
CA ASN A 13 -17.16 -5.75 24.20
C ASN A 13 -15.65 -5.81 23.89
N TRP A 14 -15.12 -6.92 23.36
CA TRP A 14 -13.68 -7.04 23.08
C TRP A 14 -13.28 -6.78 21.63
N THR A 15 -14.20 -6.80 20.68
CA THR A 15 -13.92 -6.52 19.25
C THR A 15 -14.01 -5.03 18.89
N MET A 16 -14.76 -4.20 19.62
CA MET A 16 -14.90 -2.76 19.34
C MET A 16 -13.70 -1.89 19.79
N ASN A 17 -12.78 -2.42 20.61
CA ASN A 17 -11.68 -1.62 21.16
C ASN A 17 -10.40 -1.61 20.28
N ILE A 18 -10.23 -2.64 19.43
CA ILE A 18 -9.07 -2.74 18.52
C ILE A 18 -9.25 -1.79 17.33
N THR A 19 -10.45 -1.72 16.76
CA THR A 19 -10.79 -0.80 15.65
C THR A 19 -10.64 0.67 16.06
N THR A 20 -11.00 1.02 17.30
CA THR A 20 -10.92 2.39 17.81
C THR A 20 -9.47 2.84 18.11
N HIS A 21 -8.57 1.91 18.50
CA HIS A 21 -7.15 2.20 18.70
C HIS A 21 -6.39 2.33 17.37
N CYS A 22 -6.64 1.45 16.39
CA CYS A 22 -6.07 1.57 15.04
C CYS A 22 -6.55 2.85 14.33
N TYR A 23 -7.82 3.26 14.53
CA TYR A 23 -8.34 4.53 14.02
C TYR A 23 -7.65 5.75 14.65
N ARG A 24 -7.41 5.75 15.96
CA ARG A 24 -6.69 6.86 16.63
C ARG A 24 -5.23 6.93 16.18
N LEU A 25 -4.59 5.80 15.88
CA LEU A 25 -3.19 5.77 15.44
C LEU A 25 -3.02 6.27 14.01
N CYS A 26 -3.83 5.79 13.06
CA CYS A 26 -3.84 6.32 11.68
C CYS A 26 -4.16 7.82 11.65
N TYR A 27 -5.09 8.27 12.49
CA TYR A 27 -5.48 9.66 12.59
C TYR A 27 -4.40 10.55 13.20
N THR A 28 -3.67 10.07 14.22
CA THR A 28 -2.54 10.80 14.82
C THR A 28 -1.37 10.89 13.84
N ILE A 29 -1.22 9.91 12.95
CA ILE A 29 -0.14 9.86 11.95
C ILE A 29 -0.47 10.74 10.75
N ILE A 30 -1.72 10.76 10.28
CA ILE A 30 -2.20 11.80 9.34
C ILE A 30 -2.05 13.19 9.97
N LEU A 31 -2.37 13.35 11.26
CA LEU A 31 -2.22 14.61 12.00
C LEU A 31 -0.75 15.06 12.14
N MET A 32 0.19 14.13 12.35
CA MET A 32 1.62 14.45 12.43
C MET A 32 2.27 14.66 11.06
N CYS A 33 1.83 13.97 10.01
CA CYS A 33 2.32 14.18 8.64
C CYS A 33 1.89 15.53 8.05
N VAL A 34 0.73 16.06 8.48
CA VAL A 34 0.19 17.32 7.96
C VAL A 34 0.64 18.55 8.78
N ILE A 35 1.00 18.39 10.05
CA ILE A 35 1.59 19.48 10.89
C ILE A 35 3.13 19.54 10.75
N GLY A 36 3.69 19.03 9.65
CA GLY A 36 5.10 19.27 9.28
C GLY A 36 5.34 20.74 8.93
N GLY A 37 5.32 21.62 9.94
CA GLY A 37 5.57 23.05 9.76
C GLY A 37 5.37 23.96 10.96
N SER A 38 4.64 23.61 12.02
CA SER A 38 4.47 24.49 13.19
C SER A 38 3.82 23.79 14.40
N ALA A 39 4.58 23.02 15.19
CA ALA A 39 4.33 22.82 16.64
C ALA A 39 5.43 21.93 17.24
N ILE A 40 6.40 22.57 17.88
CA ILE A 40 7.20 21.99 18.96
C ILE A 40 6.33 22.05 20.23
N VAL A 41 6.56 21.13 21.19
CA VAL A 41 5.98 21.02 22.55
C VAL A 41 4.69 20.19 22.57
N GLU A 42 4.61 19.01 23.19
CA GLU A 42 4.86 18.77 24.62
C GLU A 42 5.20 17.27 24.88
N LEU A 43 6.49 16.95 24.99
CA LEU A 43 6.99 15.71 25.60
C LEU A 43 7.82 16.13 26.82
N HIS A 44 7.59 15.47 27.96
CA HIS A 44 8.17 15.82 29.25
C HIS A 44 9.70 15.93 29.23
N ALA A 45 10.21 16.94 29.92
CA ALA A 45 11.58 17.46 29.85
C ALA A 45 12.66 16.59 30.52
N GLU A 46 12.45 15.29 30.73
CA GLU A 46 13.43 14.42 31.41
C GLU A 46 14.14 13.41 30.48
N ASP A 47 13.64 13.16 29.27
CA ASP A 47 14.20 12.11 28.37
C ASP A 47 15.13 12.61 27.25
N VAL A 48 15.48 13.90 27.19
CA VAL A 48 16.22 14.49 26.05
C VAL A 48 17.59 15.08 26.43
N SER A 49 18.07 14.88 27.65
CA SER A 49 19.34 15.47 28.12
C SER A 49 20.63 14.85 27.53
N HIS A 50 20.51 13.87 26.62
CA HIS A 50 21.65 13.17 26.02
C HIS A 50 21.70 13.18 24.48
N LEU A 51 20.84 13.93 23.80
CA LEU A 51 20.86 14.02 22.34
C LEU A 51 21.63 15.29 21.90
N ASP A 52 22.90 15.11 21.54
CA ASP A 52 23.69 16.10 20.83
C ASP A 52 23.18 16.23 19.37
N PRO A 53 22.58 17.38 18.97
CA PRO A 53 22.01 17.56 17.64
C PRO A 53 23.06 17.76 16.53
N SER A 54 24.37 17.71 16.84
CA SER A 54 25.42 18.08 15.89
C SER A 54 26.07 16.93 15.12
N SER A 55 25.60 15.68 15.25
CA SER A 55 26.28 14.50 14.66
C SER A 55 25.67 13.94 13.36
N SER A 56 24.72 14.60 12.70
CA SER A 56 24.21 14.17 11.39
C SER A 56 24.65 15.11 10.26
N GLN A 57 25.50 14.58 9.38
CA GLN A 57 26.20 15.32 8.32
C GLN A 57 25.33 15.61 7.08
N TRP A 58 23.99 15.70 7.22
CA TRP A 58 23.04 15.73 6.10
C TRP A 58 22.06 16.92 6.13
N SER A 59 22.34 17.97 6.90
CA SER A 59 21.47 19.16 7.00
C SER A 59 21.78 20.29 5.99
N SER A 60 22.60 20.07 4.96
CA SER A 60 23.11 21.18 4.13
C SER A 60 22.75 21.17 2.63
N GLN A 61 21.82 20.34 2.14
CA GLN A 61 21.52 20.29 0.70
C GLN A 61 20.04 20.24 0.27
N ILE A 62 19.10 20.68 1.13
CA ILE A 62 17.72 20.93 0.69
C ILE A 62 17.45 22.43 0.79
N PRO A 63 17.12 23.14 -0.31
CA PRO A 63 16.78 24.56 -0.22
C PRO A 63 15.49 24.73 0.59
N ASP A 64 15.50 25.62 1.56
CA ASP A 64 14.37 25.95 2.46
C ASP A 64 13.15 26.59 1.76
N ASN A 65 13.10 26.59 0.42
CA ASN A 65 12.05 27.26 -0.35
C ASN A 65 11.40 26.32 -1.40
N PRO A 66 10.16 25.85 -1.16
CA PRO A 66 9.44 24.97 -2.09
C PRO A 66 9.02 25.66 -3.42
N ASP A 67 9.04 27.00 -3.50
CA ASP A 67 8.70 27.73 -4.73
C ASP A 67 9.89 27.88 -5.71
N ALA A 68 11.10 27.51 -5.31
CA ALA A 68 12.29 27.61 -6.17
C ALA A 68 12.32 26.56 -7.29
N MET A 69 11.48 25.51 -7.22
CA MET A 69 11.34 24.50 -8.28
C MET A 69 10.31 24.87 -9.37
N LEU A 70 9.58 25.98 -9.21
CA LEU A 70 8.58 26.47 -10.16
C LEU A 70 9.10 27.70 -10.91
N LYS A 71 10.06 27.50 -11.81
CA LYS A 71 10.32 28.44 -12.92
C LYS A 71 10.62 27.68 -14.20
N SER A 72 9.66 27.69 -15.13
CA SER A 72 9.99 27.65 -16.56
C SER A 72 10.50 29.03 -16.96
N PRO A 73 11.58 29.14 -17.76
CA PRO A 73 11.35 29.41 -19.19
C PRO A 73 12.38 28.79 -20.15
N ASP A 74 11.98 28.78 -21.42
CA ASP A 74 12.68 28.35 -22.63
C ASP A 74 14.18 28.73 -22.75
N ALA A 75 14.86 27.91 -23.56
CA ALA A 75 16.19 28.06 -24.18
C ALA A 75 17.42 27.68 -23.31
N ILE A 76 18.13 26.62 -23.75
CA ILE A 76 19.41 26.73 -24.46
C ILE A 76 19.73 25.37 -25.08
N LEU A 77 19.77 25.35 -26.41
CA LEU A 77 20.49 24.36 -27.21
C LEU A 77 21.98 24.57 -26.95
N GLU A 78 22.64 23.64 -26.28
CA GLU A 78 24.06 23.38 -26.49
C GLU A 78 24.41 21.99 -25.95
N SER A 79 24.82 21.13 -26.87
CA SER A 79 25.30 19.77 -26.63
C SER A 79 26.64 19.76 -25.89
N PRO A 80 26.85 18.83 -24.95
CA PRO A 80 28.17 18.29 -24.69
C PRO A 80 28.24 16.83 -25.15
N GLU A 81 29.04 16.59 -26.19
CA GLU A 81 29.64 15.30 -26.46
C GLU A 81 30.41 14.82 -25.22
N LYS A 82 30.04 13.65 -24.69
CA LYS A 82 30.97 12.61 -24.23
C LYS A 82 30.23 11.29 -24.00
N SER A 83 30.71 10.26 -24.68
CA SER A 83 30.19 8.90 -24.78
C SER A 83 30.03 8.18 -23.43
N PRO A 84 28.88 7.54 -23.16
CA PRO A 84 28.82 6.37 -22.28
C PRO A 84 29.16 5.11 -23.08
N ASP A 85 29.70 4.09 -22.40
CA ASP A 85 29.97 2.74 -22.93
C ASP A 85 28.81 2.24 -23.80
N GLU A 86 29.00 2.30 -25.12
CA GLU A 86 27.99 1.99 -26.13
C GLU A 86 27.49 0.54 -25.96
N ASN A 87 28.36 -0.37 -25.53
CA ASN A 87 28.06 -1.78 -25.30
C ASN A 87 27.15 -2.08 -24.10
N ALA A 88 27.21 -1.30 -23.01
CA ALA A 88 26.33 -1.48 -21.84
C ALA A 88 24.91 -0.97 -22.14
N SER A 89 24.80 0.12 -22.91
CA SER A 89 23.53 0.69 -23.33
C SER A 89 22.81 -0.14 -24.41
N VAL A 90 23.57 -0.88 -25.22
CA VAL A 90 23.04 -1.76 -26.29
C VAL A 90 22.58 -3.11 -25.74
N SER A 91 23.32 -3.72 -24.81
CA SER A 91 22.88 -4.98 -24.15
C SER A 91 21.62 -4.76 -23.32
N THR A 92 21.54 -3.66 -22.59
CA THR A 92 20.35 -3.28 -21.81
C THR A 92 19.13 -3.06 -22.73
N ARG A 93 19.31 -2.43 -23.90
CA ARG A 93 18.23 -2.23 -24.88
C ARG A 93 17.72 -3.53 -25.51
N ASN A 94 18.61 -4.49 -25.78
CA ASN A 94 18.23 -5.78 -26.37
C ASN A 94 17.50 -6.71 -25.38
N ASN A 95 17.68 -6.51 -24.07
CA ASN A 95 17.02 -7.30 -23.03
C ASN A 95 15.68 -6.73 -22.56
N LEU A 96 15.24 -5.56 -23.05
CA LEU A 96 13.98 -4.92 -22.63
C LEU A 96 12.75 -5.80 -22.86
N PRO A 97 12.56 -6.44 -24.04
CA PRO A 97 11.40 -7.31 -24.24
C PRO A 97 11.39 -8.51 -23.29
N ALA A 98 12.56 -9.14 -23.06
CA ALA A 98 12.70 -10.25 -22.13
C ALA A 98 12.45 -9.81 -20.67
N PHE A 99 12.92 -8.61 -20.29
CA PHE A 99 12.67 -8.06 -18.96
C PHE A 99 11.18 -7.83 -18.70
N GLU A 100 10.45 -7.21 -19.64
CA GLU A 100 9.03 -6.95 -19.48
C GLU A 100 8.22 -8.26 -19.43
N GLU A 101 8.60 -9.27 -20.22
CA GLU A 101 7.97 -10.60 -20.17
C GLU A 101 8.16 -11.27 -18.81
N ILE A 102 9.38 -11.25 -18.26
CA ILE A 102 9.67 -11.80 -16.92
C ILE A 102 8.90 -11.02 -15.85
N LEU A 103 8.82 -9.70 -15.96
CA LEU A 103 8.09 -8.88 -15.00
C LEU A 103 6.59 -9.23 -15.03
N VAL A 104 5.98 -9.33 -16.21
CA VAL A 104 4.59 -9.74 -16.37
C VAL A 104 4.35 -11.13 -15.77
N GLU A 105 5.21 -12.11 -16.06
CA GLU A 105 5.09 -13.45 -15.48
C GLU A 105 5.22 -13.43 -13.95
N SER A 106 6.13 -12.61 -13.41
CA SER A 106 6.31 -12.46 -11.97
C SER A 106 5.09 -11.85 -11.28
N LEU A 107 4.39 -10.92 -11.94
CA LEU A 107 3.17 -10.31 -11.43
C LEU A 107 1.98 -11.26 -11.47
N ASN A 108 1.89 -12.12 -12.49
CA ASN A 108 0.88 -13.17 -12.50
C ASN A 108 1.08 -14.13 -11.32
N ALA A 109 2.32 -14.61 -11.10
CA ALA A 109 2.64 -15.44 -9.94
C ALA A 109 2.36 -14.70 -8.61
N PHE A 110 2.68 -13.41 -8.53
CA PHE A 110 2.41 -12.58 -7.36
C PHE A 110 0.90 -12.49 -7.08
N TYR A 111 0.08 -12.19 -8.08
CA TYR A 111 -1.37 -12.09 -7.91
C TYR A 111 -2.06 -13.44 -7.71
N GLU A 112 -1.43 -14.56 -8.05
CA GLU A 112 -1.88 -15.90 -7.64
C GLU A 112 -1.36 -16.32 -6.26
N THR A 113 -0.63 -15.46 -5.55
CA THR A 113 0.01 -15.74 -4.25
C THR A 113 1.10 -16.83 -4.29
N GLU A 114 1.68 -17.08 -5.47
CA GLU A 114 2.77 -18.03 -5.70
C GLU A 114 4.12 -17.39 -5.33
N TRP A 115 4.32 -17.08 -4.05
CA TRP A 115 5.44 -16.25 -3.58
C TRP A 115 6.82 -16.76 -3.99
N GLU A 116 7.07 -18.07 -3.94
CA GLU A 116 8.37 -18.64 -4.32
C GLU A 116 8.67 -18.41 -5.81
N GLN A 117 7.66 -18.59 -6.67
CA GLN A 117 7.79 -18.36 -8.11
C GLN A 117 7.93 -16.87 -8.42
N ALA A 118 7.10 -16.02 -7.81
CA ALA A 118 7.20 -14.57 -7.95
C ALA A 118 8.60 -14.07 -7.54
N GLU A 119 9.10 -14.49 -6.38
CA GLU A 119 10.44 -14.12 -5.88
C GLU A 119 11.55 -14.58 -6.84
N SER A 120 11.46 -15.82 -7.36
CA SER A 120 12.44 -16.34 -8.32
C SER A 120 12.45 -15.54 -9.62
N LEU A 121 11.28 -15.24 -10.20
CA LEU A 121 11.17 -14.45 -11.43
C LEU A 121 11.63 -13.01 -11.22
N LEU A 122 11.28 -12.38 -10.09
CA LEU A 122 11.73 -11.03 -9.75
C LEU A 122 13.26 -10.96 -9.59
N GLN A 123 13.88 -12.01 -9.04
CA GLN A 123 15.33 -12.09 -8.99
C GLN A 123 15.96 -12.14 -10.38
N ILE A 124 15.39 -12.92 -11.31
CA ILE A 124 15.84 -12.96 -12.71
C ILE A 124 15.64 -11.58 -13.38
N ALA A 125 14.53 -10.90 -13.11
CA ALA A 125 14.26 -9.56 -13.62
C ALA A 125 15.30 -8.53 -13.13
N MET A 126 15.69 -8.61 -11.85
CA MET A 126 16.76 -7.77 -11.28
C MET A 126 18.12 -8.01 -11.95
N GLU A 127 18.44 -9.27 -12.26
CA GLU A 127 19.69 -9.61 -12.96
C GLU A 127 19.67 -9.14 -14.42
N THR A 128 18.51 -9.19 -15.06
CA THR A 128 18.29 -8.80 -16.46
C THR A 128 18.37 -7.28 -16.66
N ASN A 129 17.78 -6.51 -15.75
CA ASN A 129 17.84 -5.04 -15.76
C ASN A 129 18.05 -4.47 -14.35
N LYS A 130 19.33 -4.34 -13.97
CA LYS A 130 19.75 -3.86 -12.64
C LYS A 130 19.35 -2.43 -12.32
N GLN A 131 18.98 -1.64 -13.32
CA GLN A 131 18.62 -0.23 -13.14
C GLN A 131 17.11 0.00 -12.98
N ASP A 132 16.29 -1.05 -13.12
CA ASP A 132 14.85 -0.93 -12.97
C ASP A 132 14.43 -1.15 -11.50
N PRO A 133 13.72 -0.20 -10.88
CA PRO A 133 13.26 -0.35 -9.50
C PRO A 133 12.03 -1.26 -9.35
N ARG A 134 11.29 -1.56 -10.42
CA ARG A 134 10.03 -2.32 -10.34
C ARG A 134 10.19 -3.70 -9.69
N PRO A 135 11.22 -4.52 -10.02
CA PRO A 135 11.38 -5.81 -9.36
C PRO A 135 11.61 -5.69 -7.84
N LEU A 136 12.38 -4.69 -7.40
CA LEU A 136 12.60 -4.42 -5.97
C LEU A 136 11.30 -4.02 -5.27
N PHE A 137 10.49 -3.18 -5.92
CA PHE A 137 9.17 -2.81 -5.43
C PHE A 137 8.30 -4.05 -5.18
N PHE A 138 8.09 -4.90 -6.17
CA PHE A 138 7.23 -6.08 -6.03
C PHE A 138 7.78 -7.11 -5.04
N ARG A 139 9.10 -7.28 -4.95
CA ARG A 139 9.72 -8.12 -3.90
C ARG A 139 9.46 -7.59 -2.49
N SER A 140 9.36 -6.28 -2.32
CA SER A 140 8.97 -5.67 -1.04
C SER A 140 7.48 -5.87 -0.74
N MET A 141 6.64 -6.01 -1.76
CA MET A 141 5.20 -6.22 -1.60
C MET A 141 4.82 -7.61 -1.08
N ILE A 142 5.66 -8.63 -1.26
CA ILE A 142 5.38 -9.98 -0.74
C ILE A 142 5.17 -9.97 0.79
N PRO A 143 6.12 -9.53 1.64
CA PRO A 143 5.87 -9.46 3.08
C PRO A 143 4.82 -8.42 3.46
N PHE A 144 4.61 -7.38 2.66
CA PHE A 144 3.53 -6.41 2.91
C PHE A 144 2.14 -7.04 2.76
N TRP A 145 1.90 -7.84 1.71
CA TRP A 145 0.62 -8.51 1.51
C TRP A 145 0.32 -9.50 2.62
N GLU A 146 1.32 -10.26 3.06
CA GLU A 146 1.17 -11.12 4.24
C GLU A 146 0.88 -10.30 5.50
N TYR A 147 1.63 -9.23 5.73
CA TYR A 147 1.43 -8.34 6.88
C TYR A 147 0.00 -7.77 6.92
N PHE A 148 -0.46 -7.28 5.77
CA PHE A 148 -1.68 -6.52 5.66
C PHE A 148 -2.94 -7.40 5.61
N PHE A 149 -2.91 -8.50 4.85
CA PHE A 149 -4.08 -9.35 4.62
C PHE A 149 -4.11 -10.60 5.49
N VAL A 150 -2.96 -11.08 5.95
CA VAL A 150 -2.84 -12.35 6.68
C VAL A 150 -2.59 -12.09 8.15
N GLU A 151 -1.44 -11.58 8.56
CA GLU A 151 -1.11 -11.33 9.97
C GLU A 151 -0.13 -10.18 10.18
N GLN A 152 -0.45 -9.29 11.13
CA GLN A 152 0.43 -8.16 11.46
C GLN A 152 1.49 -8.62 12.47
N THR A 153 2.63 -9.10 11.98
CA THR A 153 3.76 -9.49 12.82
C THR A 153 4.95 -8.53 12.64
N PRO A 154 5.73 -8.27 13.71
CA PRO A 154 6.93 -7.43 13.61
C PRO A 154 7.96 -7.95 12.60
N VAL A 155 8.00 -9.28 12.40
CA VAL A 155 8.90 -9.93 11.44
C VAL A 155 8.52 -9.54 10.00
N LEU A 156 7.25 -9.64 9.63
CA LEU A 156 6.77 -9.24 8.29
C LEU A 156 6.92 -7.74 8.07
N ALA A 157 6.63 -6.94 9.10
CA ALA A 157 6.84 -5.50 9.05
C ALA A 157 8.31 -5.13 8.79
N GLN A 158 9.24 -5.73 9.53
CA GLN A 158 10.67 -5.50 9.34
C GLN A 158 11.13 -5.93 7.94
N GLN A 159 10.71 -7.12 7.48
CA GLN A 159 11.03 -7.59 6.13
C GLN A 159 10.55 -6.62 5.05
N PHE A 160 9.33 -6.11 5.18
CA PHE A 160 8.80 -5.09 4.27
C PHE A 160 9.63 -3.79 4.35
N LEU A 161 9.91 -3.27 5.54
CA LEU A 161 10.66 -2.02 5.71
C LEU A 161 12.10 -2.13 5.16
N GLU A 162 12.76 -3.27 5.31
CA GLU A 162 14.10 -3.50 4.76
C GLU A 162 14.07 -3.63 3.24
N ARG A 163 13.19 -4.47 2.69
CA ARG A 163 13.09 -4.66 1.23
C ARG A 163 12.63 -3.39 0.50
N SER A 164 11.68 -2.66 1.08
CA SER A 164 11.18 -1.41 0.49
C SER A 164 12.23 -0.29 0.54
N GLN A 165 13.15 -0.30 1.50
CA GLN A 165 14.25 0.67 1.54
C GLN A 165 15.14 0.55 0.30
N LEU A 166 15.47 -0.67 -0.13
CA LEU A 166 16.23 -0.90 -1.37
C LEU A 166 15.47 -0.39 -2.61
N ALA A 167 14.16 -0.58 -2.65
CA ALA A 167 13.32 -0.09 -3.74
C ALA A 167 13.24 1.45 -3.76
N VAL A 168 13.20 2.10 -2.60
CA VAL A 168 13.24 3.56 -2.47
C VAL A 168 14.57 4.10 -3.01
N GLU A 169 15.69 3.60 -2.50
CA GLU A 169 17.04 4.00 -2.94
C GLU A 169 17.17 3.88 -4.47
N LYS A 170 16.72 2.74 -5.02
CA LYS A 170 16.83 2.53 -6.46
C LYS A 170 15.94 3.45 -7.30
N SER A 171 14.74 3.76 -6.77
CA SER A 171 13.82 4.68 -7.43
C SER A 171 14.32 6.13 -7.38
N GLU A 172 14.94 6.53 -6.26
CA GLU A 172 15.59 7.84 -6.10
C GLU A 172 16.77 8.00 -7.07
N GLU A 173 17.70 7.04 -7.12
CA GLU A 173 18.81 7.03 -8.07
C GLU A 173 18.33 7.22 -9.52
N ARG A 174 17.25 6.52 -9.89
CA ARG A 174 16.69 6.60 -11.23
C ARG A 174 16.03 7.96 -11.50
N LEU A 175 15.36 8.53 -10.51
CA LEU A 175 14.74 9.84 -10.61
C LEU A 175 15.77 10.98 -10.66
N GLU A 176 16.92 10.83 -9.99
CA GLU A 176 18.06 11.75 -10.10
C GLU A 176 18.62 11.78 -11.53
N GLN A 177 18.73 10.61 -12.17
CA GLN A 177 19.21 10.48 -13.55
C GLN A 177 18.16 10.94 -14.57
N ASN A 178 16.87 10.77 -14.28
CA ASN A 178 15.76 11.17 -15.13
C ASN A 178 14.62 11.79 -14.30
N PRO A 179 14.64 13.12 -14.06
CA PRO A 179 13.62 13.79 -13.23
C PRO A 179 12.18 13.71 -13.76
N ALA A 180 12.01 13.36 -15.04
CA ALA A 180 10.74 13.16 -15.72
C ALA A 180 10.24 11.70 -15.65
N ASP A 181 10.96 10.79 -14.99
CA ASP A 181 10.54 9.40 -14.81
C ASP A 181 9.29 9.30 -13.92
N THR A 182 8.13 9.28 -14.56
CA THR A 182 6.83 9.15 -13.88
C THR A 182 6.68 7.83 -13.14
N THR A 183 7.36 6.76 -13.59
CA THR A 183 7.33 5.45 -12.93
C THR A 183 8.07 5.52 -11.59
N SER A 184 9.25 6.13 -11.52
CA SER A 184 9.94 6.32 -10.23
C SER A 184 9.15 7.19 -9.26
N VAL A 185 8.50 8.25 -9.75
CA VAL A 185 7.62 9.09 -8.91
C VAL A 185 6.45 8.27 -8.34
N LEU A 186 5.84 7.42 -9.17
CA LEU A 186 4.77 6.53 -8.75
C LEU A 186 5.24 5.54 -7.67
N LEU A 187 6.36 4.85 -7.92
CA LEU A 187 6.91 3.88 -6.98
C LEU A 187 7.27 4.53 -5.64
N LEU A 188 7.91 5.71 -5.67
CA LEU A 188 8.24 6.44 -4.44
C LEU A 188 7.00 6.87 -3.67
N SER A 189 5.96 7.36 -4.36
CA SER A 189 4.67 7.67 -3.75
C SER A 189 4.09 6.43 -3.04
N ALA A 190 4.05 5.29 -3.73
CA ALA A 190 3.49 4.05 -3.18
C ALA A 190 4.33 3.49 -2.02
N LEU A 191 5.64 3.36 -2.20
CA LEU A 191 6.58 2.84 -1.20
C LEU A 191 6.49 3.64 0.10
N HIS A 192 6.52 4.96 0.02
CA HIS A 192 6.43 5.81 1.21
C HIS A 192 5.05 5.75 1.88
N GLY A 193 3.97 5.61 1.11
CA GLY A 193 2.63 5.36 1.64
C GLY A 193 2.55 4.06 2.44
N TYR A 194 2.99 2.95 1.84
CA TYR A 194 3.00 1.63 2.49
C TYR A 194 3.95 1.60 3.69
N ARG A 195 5.14 2.21 3.60
CA ARG A 195 6.08 2.37 4.74
C ARG A 195 5.47 3.16 5.88
N SER A 196 4.73 4.23 5.57
CA SER A 196 4.01 5.00 6.59
C SER A 196 3.00 4.13 7.33
N LEU A 197 2.21 3.35 6.58
CA LEU A 197 1.18 2.46 7.11
C LEU A 197 1.75 1.33 7.99
N VAL A 198 2.82 0.66 7.54
CA VAL A 198 3.42 -0.43 8.33
C VAL A 198 4.13 0.11 9.57
N ALA A 199 4.95 1.17 9.42
CA ALA A 199 5.61 1.78 10.56
C ALA A 199 4.61 2.34 11.60
N ALA A 200 3.46 2.85 11.13
CA ALA A 200 2.36 3.24 11.99
C ALA A 200 1.85 2.06 12.83
N GLY A 201 1.56 0.92 12.19
CA GLY A 201 1.08 -0.30 12.85
C GLY A 201 2.05 -0.81 13.90
N GLU A 202 3.35 -0.72 13.62
CA GLU A 202 4.42 -1.13 14.54
C GLU A 202 4.84 -0.06 15.57
N SER A 203 4.11 1.06 15.67
CA SER A 203 4.46 2.18 16.58
C SER A 203 5.83 2.83 16.31
N GLU A 204 6.39 2.65 15.11
CA GLU A 204 7.62 3.27 14.62
C GLU A 204 7.34 4.69 14.09
N TYR A 205 6.82 5.56 14.95
CA TYR A 205 6.24 6.85 14.55
C TYR A 205 7.20 7.75 13.76
N ARG A 206 8.50 7.71 14.06
CA ARG A 206 9.51 8.50 13.33
C ARG A 206 9.57 8.11 11.85
N ILE A 207 9.58 6.79 11.58
CA ILE A 207 9.57 6.25 10.22
C ILE A 207 8.22 6.52 9.56
N ALA A 208 7.13 6.35 10.31
CA ALA A 208 5.77 6.58 9.82
C ALA A 208 5.57 8.02 9.33
N ILE A 209 5.99 8.98 10.13
CA ILE A 209 5.88 10.42 9.84
C ILE A 209 6.79 10.81 8.68
N LYS A 210 8.08 10.46 8.73
CA LYS A 210 9.02 10.78 7.64
C LYS A 210 8.53 10.21 6.32
N SER A 211 8.13 8.94 6.31
CA SER A 211 7.62 8.30 5.09
C SER A 211 6.31 8.94 4.62
N GLY A 212 5.38 9.25 5.53
CA GLY A 212 4.12 9.90 5.15
C GLY A 212 4.34 11.28 4.51
N MET A 213 5.23 12.11 5.07
CA MET A 213 5.57 13.42 4.48
C MET A 213 6.24 13.29 3.11
N THR A 214 7.23 12.39 2.98
CA THR A 214 7.92 12.17 1.69
C THR A 214 6.97 11.60 0.64
N GLY A 215 6.15 10.61 1.00
CA GLY A 215 5.15 10.03 0.12
C GLY A 215 4.16 11.09 -0.37
N PHE A 216 3.69 11.95 0.53
CA PHE A 216 2.82 13.06 0.19
C PHE A 216 3.42 14.01 -0.87
N GLN A 217 4.72 14.31 -0.80
CA GLN A 217 5.39 15.14 -1.80
C GLN A 217 5.38 14.49 -3.20
N PHE A 218 5.65 13.18 -3.28
CA PHE A 218 5.58 12.45 -4.53
C PHE A 218 4.15 12.30 -5.05
N THR A 219 3.17 12.04 -4.19
CA THR A 219 1.75 12.03 -4.56
C THR A 219 1.33 13.38 -5.12
N ARG A 220 1.74 14.50 -4.51
CA ARG A 220 1.44 15.84 -5.05
C ARG A 220 2.07 16.06 -6.43
N LYS A 221 3.26 15.51 -6.68
CA LYS A 221 3.87 15.50 -8.02
C LYS A 221 3.05 14.67 -9.01
N LEU A 222 2.54 13.49 -8.63
CA LEU A 222 1.64 12.68 -9.46
C LEU A 222 0.34 13.42 -9.78
N MET A 223 -0.22 14.11 -8.80
CA MET A 223 -1.44 14.90 -8.92
C MET A 223 -1.30 16.05 -9.92
N SER A 224 -0.12 16.66 -10.01
CA SER A 224 0.17 17.68 -11.04
C SER A 224 0.38 17.11 -12.45
N MET A 225 0.49 15.78 -12.60
CA MET A 225 0.59 15.15 -13.91
C MET A 225 -0.82 15.01 -14.52
N ASP A 226 -0.97 15.56 -15.72
CA ASP A 226 -2.11 15.30 -16.60
C ASP A 226 -1.93 13.92 -17.25
N SER A 227 -2.24 12.88 -16.48
CA SER A 227 -2.11 11.48 -16.89
C SER A 227 -3.33 10.71 -16.42
N GLU A 228 -3.91 9.97 -17.37
CA GLU A 228 -4.98 9.00 -17.18
C GLU A 228 -4.45 7.56 -17.17
N ARG A 229 -3.15 7.38 -16.93
CA ARG A 229 -2.57 6.05 -16.73
C ARG A 229 -3.25 5.37 -15.52
N PRO A 230 -3.65 4.08 -15.62
CA PRO A 230 -4.32 3.38 -14.54
C PRO A 230 -3.56 3.42 -13.20
N GLU A 231 -2.23 3.33 -13.22
CA GLU A 231 -1.41 3.38 -12.00
C GLU A 231 -1.42 4.78 -11.35
N VAL A 232 -1.50 5.83 -12.17
CA VAL A 232 -1.66 7.21 -11.66
C VAL A 232 -3.05 7.39 -11.06
N MET A 233 -4.08 6.81 -11.68
CA MET A 233 -5.44 6.81 -11.12
C MET A 233 -5.51 6.09 -9.77
N ILE A 234 -4.81 4.96 -9.61
CA ILE A 234 -4.69 4.27 -8.31
C ILE A 234 -4.12 5.22 -7.26
N GLY A 235 -2.99 5.86 -7.55
CA GLY A 235 -2.35 6.81 -6.64
C GLY A 235 -3.27 7.99 -6.28
N LYS A 236 -3.97 8.57 -7.26
CA LYS A 236 -4.96 9.65 -7.06
C LYS A 236 -6.13 9.18 -6.21
N GLY A 237 -6.66 7.99 -6.48
CA GLY A 237 -7.80 7.41 -5.78
C GLY A 237 -7.51 7.14 -4.31
N MET A 238 -6.38 6.49 -4.02
CA MET A 238 -5.92 6.28 -2.64
C MET A 238 -5.71 7.60 -1.91
N PHE A 239 -5.11 8.59 -2.56
CA PHE A 239 -4.90 9.90 -1.96
C PHE A 239 -6.22 10.61 -1.61
N TYR A 240 -7.17 10.66 -2.54
CA TYR A 240 -8.48 11.26 -2.31
C TYR A 240 -9.25 10.55 -1.21
N TYR A 241 -9.25 9.21 -1.22
CA TYR A 241 -9.87 8.42 -0.15
C TYR A 241 -9.26 8.76 1.20
N MET A 242 -7.93 8.82 1.31
CA MET A 242 -7.23 9.10 2.58
C MET A 242 -7.55 10.50 3.12
N ILE A 243 -7.55 11.52 2.26
CA ILE A 243 -7.91 12.90 2.65
C ILE A 243 -9.40 13.02 3.00
N GLY A 244 -10.28 12.39 2.22
CA GLY A 244 -11.72 12.40 2.44
C GLY A 244 -12.15 11.62 3.68
N SER A 245 -11.38 10.61 4.09
CA SER A 245 -11.63 9.79 5.28
C SER A 245 -11.21 10.47 6.59
N VAL A 246 -10.55 11.64 6.52
CA VAL A 246 -10.20 12.41 7.71
C VAL A 246 -11.49 12.87 8.38
N LYS A 247 -11.63 12.58 9.69
CA LYS A 247 -12.80 13.04 10.45
C LYS A 247 -12.88 14.56 10.43
N LYS A 248 -14.11 15.07 10.44
CA LYS A 248 -14.40 16.52 10.33
C LYS A 248 -13.64 17.35 11.36
N GLU A 249 -13.41 16.82 12.55
CA GLU A 249 -12.68 17.49 13.63
C GLU A 249 -11.18 17.71 13.33
N ALA A 250 -10.59 16.90 12.45
CA ALA A 250 -9.22 17.05 11.95
C ALA A 250 -9.13 17.62 10.54
N GLN A 251 -10.25 17.95 9.90
CA GLN A 251 -10.22 18.43 8.52
C GLN A 251 -9.32 19.68 8.36
N TRP A 252 -9.19 20.49 9.42
CA TRP A 252 -8.32 21.67 9.45
C TRP A 252 -6.85 21.35 9.14
N LEU A 253 -6.39 20.12 9.42
CA LEU A 253 -5.04 19.68 9.11
C LEU A 253 -4.88 19.68 7.59
N VAL A 254 -5.71 18.91 6.91
CA VAL A 254 -5.61 18.69 5.47
C VAL A 254 -6.09 19.88 4.64
N ASN A 255 -6.90 20.78 5.21
CA ASN A 255 -7.33 22.00 4.53
C ASN A 255 -6.17 22.92 4.14
N THR A 256 -5.06 22.89 4.89
CA THR A 256 -3.84 23.65 4.55
C THR A 256 -3.17 23.19 3.26
N LEU A 257 -3.53 21.98 2.79
CA LEU A 257 -2.96 21.37 1.59
C LEU A 257 -3.59 21.89 0.30
N GLY A 258 -4.68 22.67 0.39
CA GLY A 258 -5.36 23.25 -0.78
C GLY A 258 -6.05 22.23 -1.69
N VAL A 259 -6.19 20.98 -1.26
CA VAL A 259 -6.86 19.91 -2.01
C VAL A 259 -8.26 19.70 -1.45
N SER A 260 -9.28 19.90 -2.28
CA SER A 260 -10.63 19.43 -2.00
C SER A 260 -10.75 17.99 -2.49
N ALA A 261 -10.86 17.04 -1.58
CA ALA A 261 -11.06 15.63 -1.90
C ALA A 261 -12.08 15.02 -0.96
N ASP A 262 -12.87 14.08 -1.47
CA ASP A 262 -13.77 13.26 -0.70
C ASP A 262 -13.58 11.77 -1.02
N VAL A 263 -14.23 10.94 -0.21
CA VAL A 263 -14.16 9.48 -0.31
C VAL A 263 -14.67 8.97 -1.67
N GLU A 264 -15.71 9.59 -2.24
CA GLU A 264 -16.29 9.16 -3.52
C GLU A 264 -15.39 9.49 -4.71
N MET A 265 -14.67 10.62 -4.68
CA MET A 265 -13.61 10.90 -5.64
C MET A 265 -12.54 9.81 -5.62
N GLY A 266 -12.21 9.30 -4.43
CA GLY A 266 -11.27 8.19 -4.27
C GLY A 266 -11.77 6.92 -4.94
N PHE A 267 -13.00 6.51 -4.64
CA PHE A 267 -13.63 5.34 -5.25
C PHE A 267 -13.77 5.48 -6.77
N GLU A 268 -14.10 6.67 -7.28
CA GLU A 268 -14.23 6.91 -8.71
C GLU A 268 -12.93 6.68 -9.48
N GLN A 269 -11.81 7.20 -8.96
CA GLN A 269 -10.51 6.98 -9.61
C GLN A 269 -10.10 5.50 -9.57
N LEU A 270 -10.36 4.81 -8.45
CA LEU A 270 -10.06 3.39 -8.32
C LEU A 270 -10.95 2.53 -9.25
N ARG A 271 -12.23 2.88 -9.41
CA ARG A 271 -13.13 2.21 -10.38
C ARG A 271 -12.61 2.37 -11.80
N ARG A 272 -12.26 3.59 -12.23
CA ARG A 272 -11.68 3.82 -13.56
C ARG A 272 -10.38 3.03 -13.78
N ALA A 273 -9.54 2.93 -12.75
CA ALA A 273 -8.34 2.10 -12.82
C ALA A 273 -8.64 0.60 -12.94
N SER A 274 -9.70 0.12 -12.27
CA SER A 274 -10.13 -1.28 -12.32
C SER A 274 -10.69 -1.73 -13.69
N GLU A 275 -11.02 -0.78 -14.56
CA GLU A 275 -11.47 -1.04 -15.94
C GLU A 275 -10.30 -1.25 -16.93
N SER A 276 -9.05 -1.11 -16.49
CA SER A 276 -7.87 -1.23 -17.35
C SER A 276 -7.47 -2.67 -17.68
N GLU A 277 -6.35 -2.84 -18.40
CA GLU A 277 -5.72 -4.14 -18.64
C GLU A 277 -5.40 -4.90 -17.33
N GLU A 278 -5.30 -6.22 -17.46
CA GLU A 278 -5.48 -7.22 -16.40
C GLU A 278 -4.65 -6.95 -15.13
N GLN A 279 -3.34 -6.71 -15.23
CA GLN A 279 -2.48 -6.63 -14.04
C GLN A 279 -2.68 -5.38 -13.18
N VAL A 280 -2.85 -4.21 -13.79
CA VAL A 280 -3.08 -2.97 -13.04
C VAL A 280 -4.52 -2.94 -12.50
N SER A 281 -5.45 -3.56 -13.23
CA SER A 281 -6.84 -3.68 -12.78
C SER A 281 -6.97 -4.47 -11.48
N THR A 282 -6.17 -5.53 -11.29
CA THR A 282 -6.19 -6.36 -10.07
C THR A 282 -5.83 -5.56 -8.82
N GLU A 283 -4.82 -4.69 -8.88
CA GLU A 283 -4.44 -3.87 -7.74
C GLU A 283 -5.52 -2.84 -7.38
N ALA A 284 -6.12 -2.19 -8.38
CA ALA A 284 -7.25 -1.28 -8.17
C ALA A 284 -8.47 -2.00 -7.57
N MET A 285 -8.82 -3.18 -8.08
CA MET A 285 -9.91 -4.01 -7.57
C MET A 285 -9.67 -4.45 -6.13
N MET A 286 -8.45 -4.88 -5.80
CA MET A 286 -8.10 -5.25 -4.43
C MET A 286 -8.28 -4.06 -3.47
N MET A 287 -7.85 -2.85 -3.87
CA MET A 287 -8.06 -1.63 -3.09
C MET A 287 -9.55 -1.32 -2.95
N LEU A 288 -10.34 -1.42 -4.03
CA LEU A 288 -11.80 -1.24 -3.98
C LEU A 288 -12.46 -2.23 -3.01
N MET A 289 -12.15 -3.52 -3.12
CA MET A 289 -12.69 -4.56 -2.24
C MET A 289 -12.42 -4.22 -0.78
N TYR A 290 -11.16 -3.90 -0.44
CA TYR A 290 -10.77 -3.57 0.93
C TYR A 290 -11.46 -2.28 1.43
N LEU A 291 -11.51 -1.24 0.62
CA LEU A 291 -12.09 0.04 1.01
C LEU A 291 -13.62 -0.03 1.11
N TYR A 292 -14.30 -0.75 0.22
CA TYR A 292 -15.74 -0.97 0.33
C TYR A 292 -16.09 -1.78 1.58
N ASP A 293 -15.34 -2.83 1.90
CA ASP A 293 -15.54 -3.60 3.14
C ASP A 293 -15.35 -2.72 4.38
N LYS A 294 -14.30 -1.88 4.38
CA LYS A 294 -14.01 -0.93 5.46
C LYS A 294 -15.10 0.14 5.65
N GLU A 295 -15.71 0.60 4.56
CA GLU A 295 -16.83 1.55 4.59
C GLU A 295 -18.19 0.85 4.80
N GLU A 296 -18.20 -0.45 5.12
CA GLU A 296 -19.40 -1.28 5.31
C GLU A 296 -20.32 -1.34 4.06
N ARG A 297 -19.76 -1.06 2.88
CA ARG A 297 -20.41 -1.17 1.56
C ARG A 297 -20.31 -2.62 1.07
N TYR A 298 -20.87 -3.55 1.83
CA TYR A 298 -20.64 -4.98 1.64
C TYR A 298 -21.12 -5.52 0.28
N ASP A 299 -22.18 -4.96 -0.30
CA ASP A 299 -22.64 -5.36 -1.63
C ASP A 299 -21.58 -5.04 -2.70
N ASP A 300 -21.04 -3.82 -2.70
CA ASP A 300 -19.96 -3.41 -3.61
C ASP A 300 -18.68 -4.23 -3.35
N ALA A 301 -18.34 -4.48 -2.08
CA ALA A 301 -17.19 -5.28 -1.70
C ALA A 301 -17.32 -6.73 -2.21
N ALA A 302 -18.51 -7.32 -2.10
CA ALA A 302 -18.78 -8.69 -2.53
C ALA A 302 -18.73 -8.83 -4.06
N GLU A 303 -19.21 -7.83 -4.81
CA GLU A 303 -19.11 -7.81 -6.27
C GLU A 303 -17.64 -7.80 -6.71
N VAL A 304 -16.83 -6.89 -6.16
CA VAL A 304 -15.40 -6.83 -6.50
C VAL A 304 -14.65 -8.08 -6.04
N ALA A 305 -14.98 -8.63 -4.87
CA ALA A 305 -14.37 -9.87 -4.37
C ALA A 305 -14.70 -11.08 -5.26
N GLU A 306 -15.92 -11.15 -5.81
CA GLU A 306 -16.33 -12.18 -6.76
C GLU A 306 -15.51 -12.11 -8.04
N ASP A 307 -15.33 -10.92 -8.60
CA ASP A 307 -14.50 -10.73 -9.79
C ASP A 307 -13.03 -11.10 -9.54
N LEU A 308 -12.49 -10.72 -8.38
CA LEU A 308 -11.11 -11.07 -7.99
C LEU A 308 -10.90 -12.58 -7.90
N VAL A 309 -11.81 -13.34 -7.27
CA VAL A 309 -11.66 -14.80 -7.18
C VAL A 309 -11.91 -15.52 -8.51
N ASN A 310 -12.67 -14.91 -9.42
CA ASN A 310 -12.89 -15.45 -10.76
C ASN A 310 -11.68 -15.23 -11.68
N ARG A 311 -11.01 -14.07 -11.56
CA ARG A 311 -9.76 -13.77 -12.29
C ARG A 311 -8.56 -14.51 -11.71
N HIS A 312 -8.51 -14.63 -10.38
CA HIS A 312 -7.40 -15.23 -9.64
C HIS A 312 -7.86 -16.39 -8.76
N PRO A 313 -8.27 -17.52 -9.37
CA PRO A 313 -8.83 -18.65 -8.63
C PRO A 313 -7.84 -19.32 -7.68
N GLY A 314 -6.52 -19.13 -7.89
CA GLY A 314 -5.47 -19.63 -6.99
C GLY A 314 -5.18 -18.71 -5.80
N ASN A 315 -5.60 -17.45 -5.85
CA ASN A 315 -5.29 -16.48 -4.81
C ASN A 315 -6.07 -16.75 -3.50
N LYS A 316 -5.37 -17.26 -2.49
CA LYS A 316 -5.95 -17.57 -1.19
C LYS A 316 -6.41 -16.34 -0.41
N ILE A 317 -5.72 -15.21 -0.56
CA ILE A 317 -6.09 -13.96 0.12
C ILE A 317 -7.46 -13.50 -0.37
N PHE A 318 -7.71 -13.53 -1.68
CA PHE A 318 -8.99 -13.10 -2.25
C PHE A 318 -10.14 -14.02 -1.82
N HIS A 319 -9.94 -15.34 -1.83
CA HIS A 319 -10.94 -16.27 -1.28
C HIS A 319 -11.22 -16.01 0.20
N PHE A 320 -10.18 -15.77 1.00
CA PHE A 320 -10.36 -15.47 2.43
C PHE A 320 -11.13 -14.17 2.65
N LYS A 321 -10.78 -13.09 1.93
CA LYS A 321 -11.47 -11.80 2.00
C LYS A 321 -12.92 -11.87 1.52
N ARG A 322 -13.19 -12.59 0.43
CA ARG A 322 -14.56 -12.89 0.00
C ARG A 322 -15.33 -13.62 1.11
N GLY A 323 -14.70 -14.57 1.80
CA GLY A 323 -15.30 -15.26 2.95
C GLY A 323 -15.68 -14.31 4.08
N GLU A 324 -14.78 -13.40 4.47
CA GLU A 324 -15.03 -12.39 5.51
C GLU A 324 -16.16 -11.42 5.13
N ILE A 325 -16.16 -10.92 3.89
CA ILE A 325 -17.21 -10.03 3.38
C ILE A 325 -18.57 -10.74 3.41
N LEU A 326 -18.64 -11.98 2.92
CA LEU A 326 -19.88 -12.77 2.92
C LEU A 326 -20.37 -13.10 4.33
N GLU A 327 -19.45 -13.29 5.29
CA GLU A 327 -19.79 -13.45 6.71
C GLU A 327 -20.42 -12.17 7.27
N SER A 328 -19.86 -10.99 6.98
CA SER A 328 -20.43 -9.69 7.36
C SER A 328 -21.83 -9.46 6.79
N MET A 329 -22.12 -10.03 5.62
CA MET A 329 -23.46 -10.04 5.00
C MET A 329 -24.42 -11.09 5.57
N GLY A 330 -23.96 -11.98 6.47
CA GLY A 330 -24.74 -13.10 6.99
C GLY A 330 -24.95 -14.25 5.98
N ARG A 331 -24.20 -14.27 4.87
CA ARG A 331 -24.27 -15.31 3.82
C ARG A 331 -23.39 -16.50 4.19
N VAL A 332 -23.77 -17.19 5.26
CA VAL A 332 -22.97 -18.25 5.93
C VAL A 332 -22.51 -19.35 4.97
N ASP A 333 -23.39 -19.92 4.14
CA ASP A 333 -23.03 -21.00 3.22
C ASP A 333 -21.97 -20.57 2.19
N ALA A 334 -22.18 -19.39 1.59
CA ALA A 334 -21.26 -18.84 0.60
C ALA A 334 -19.91 -18.44 1.23
N SER A 335 -19.93 -17.96 2.47
CA SER A 335 -18.71 -17.68 3.25
C SER A 335 -17.92 -18.97 3.53
N ALA A 336 -18.60 -20.04 3.96
CA ALA A 336 -17.98 -21.35 4.17
C ALA A 336 -17.38 -21.92 2.88
N ASP A 337 -18.05 -21.77 1.74
CA ASP A 337 -17.51 -22.17 0.43
C ASP A 337 -16.20 -21.42 0.10
N SER A 338 -16.15 -20.11 0.33
CA SER A 338 -14.93 -19.30 0.17
C SER A 338 -13.78 -19.82 1.04
N TYR A 339 -14.03 -20.10 2.32
CA TYR A 339 -12.98 -20.61 3.20
C TYR A 339 -12.50 -22.02 2.81
N ARG A 340 -13.37 -22.88 2.27
CA ARG A 340 -12.93 -24.17 1.70
C ARG A 340 -12.05 -23.99 0.46
N ARG A 341 -12.27 -22.93 -0.34
CA ARG A 341 -11.39 -22.59 -1.47
C ARG A 341 -9.98 -22.22 -1.01
N VAL A 342 -9.84 -21.50 0.11
CA VAL A 342 -8.51 -21.20 0.71
C VAL A 342 -7.71 -22.48 0.97
N LEU A 343 -8.37 -23.53 1.49
CA LEU A 343 -7.73 -24.80 1.83
C LEU A 343 -7.38 -25.68 0.61
N THR A 344 -8.04 -25.47 -0.52
CA THR A 344 -7.89 -26.29 -1.73
C THR A 344 -7.08 -25.63 -2.84
N ALA A 345 -6.86 -24.31 -2.76
CA ALA A 345 -5.99 -23.59 -3.69
C ALA A 345 -4.52 -24.08 -3.59
N PRO A 346 -3.80 -24.15 -4.73
CA PRO A 346 -2.42 -24.65 -4.79
C PRO A 346 -1.53 -24.02 -3.72
N SER A 347 -0.76 -24.87 -3.05
CA SER A 347 -0.01 -24.51 -1.84
C SER A 347 1.46 -24.22 -2.16
N GLY A 348 1.88 -22.96 -1.99
CA GLY A 348 3.29 -22.56 -1.88
C GLY A 348 3.60 -21.75 -0.62
N SER A 349 2.65 -21.00 -0.09
CA SER A 349 2.85 -20.10 1.05
C SER A 349 1.49 -19.75 1.66
N LEU A 350 1.44 -19.10 2.84
CA LEU A 350 0.22 -18.75 3.60
C LEU A 350 -0.40 -19.86 4.47
N GLN A 351 0.42 -20.65 5.18
CA GLN A 351 -0.06 -21.63 6.18
C GLN A 351 -0.95 -21.00 7.26
N GLU A 352 -0.61 -19.79 7.68
CA GLU A 352 -1.41 -19.04 8.64
C GLU A 352 -2.81 -18.74 8.12
N LEU A 353 -2.96 -18.45 6.83
CA LEU A 353 -4.26 -18.21 6.21
C LEU A 353 -5.11 -19.49 6.15
N ASN A 354 -4.48 -20.65 5.87
CA ASN A 354 -5.16 -21.94 5.98
C ASN A 354 -5.67 -22.18 7.41
N ARG A 355 -4.82 -21.93 8.41
CA ARG A 355 -5.18 -22.07 9.84
C ARG A 355 -6.37 -21.19 10.21
N LYS A 356 -6.41 -19.94 9.72
CA LYS A 356 -7.53 -19.02 9.93
C LYS A 356 -8.81 -19.50 9.23
N ALA A 357 -8.71 -20.02 8.01
CA ALA A 357 -9.84 -20.57 7.28
C ALA A 357 -10.45 -21.78 8.00
N ASP A 358 -9.63 -22.70 8.51
CA ASP A 358 -10.08 -23.84 9.33
C ASP A 358 -10.84 -23.37 10.58
N GLN A 359 -10.35 -22.35 11.27
CA GLN A 359 -11.01 -21.78 12.45
C GLN A 359 -12.36 -21.13 12.13
N LYS A 360 -12.43 -20.41 11.01
CA LYS A 360 -13.68 -19.82 10.51
C LYS A 360 -14.70 -20.91 10.19
N LEU A 361 -14.30 -21.96 9.46
CA LEU A 361 -15.16 -23.10 9.15
C LEU A 361 -15.69 -23.81 10.40
N ALA A 362 -14.83 -24.08 11.38
CA ALA A 362 -15.25 -24.71 12.64
C ALA A 362 -16.30 -23.88 13.41
N THR A 363 -16.29 -22.56 13.23
CA THR A 363 -17.26 -21.63 13.85
C THR A 363 -18.58 -21.57 13.06
N LEU A 364 -18.52 -21.69 11.73
CA LEU A 364 -19.68 -21.58 10.84
C LEU A 364 -20.46 -22.90 10.68
N GLU A 365 -19.80 -24.06 10.65
CA GLU A 365 -20.46 -25.36 10.43
C GLU A 365 -21.60 -25.72 11.42
N PRO A 366 -21.55 -25.33 12.72
CA PRO A 366 -22.69 -25.51 13.63
C PRO A 366 -23.94 -24.71 13.23
N SER A 367 -23.81 -23.68 12.39
CA SER A 367 -24.91 -22.81 11.95
C SER A 367 -25.51 -23.17 10.59
N VAL A 368 -24.90 -24.13 9.89
CA VAL A 368 -25.32 -24.62 8.55
C VAL A 368 -26.15 -25.93 8.65
N ARG A 369 -26.15 -26.60 9.80
CA ARG A 369 -27.00 -27.78 10.08
C ARG A 369 -28.32 -27.38 10.72
#